data_AF-A0A954F067-F1
#
_entry.id   AF-A0A954F067-F1
#
_cell.length_a   1.000
_cell.length_b   1.000
_cell.length_c   1.000
_cell.angle_alpha   90.00
_cell.angle_beta   90.00
_cell.angle_gamma   90.00
#
_symmetry.space_group_name_H-M   'P 1'
#
loop_
_entity.id
_entity.type
_entity.pdbx_description
1 polymer ?
#
loop_
_entity_poly.entity_id
_entity_poly.type
_entity_poly.pdbx_seq_one_letter_code
_entity_poly.pdbx_strand_id
1 'polypeptide(L)'
;MPIGEPGKEQFRRAITTLRNLHIAAALSPCFTLRAELLANDELSDRGGFDNPSRDHLISLLVHCDRWRRRVTHNPDRDDLGDKIERAINTNATIDIGDNPFGGDDIQNQSGGLIDLPYALDGSDPDIPLQSQLKLKSTHAIVLMGAIDKSIVAWTRLNSRDRTRFITRFDSMRIYGHYQEILGYLKSFGGDDNRVDVAQVLPSDEPLGANDSPNRKTETTGSTPAT
;
A
#
# COMPACT_ATOMS: atom_id res chain seq x y z
N MET A 1 -19.94 -8.53 -7.18
CA MET A 1 -18.64 -8.05 -7.71
C MET A 1 -18.30 -8.89 -8.94
N PRO A 2 -17.93 -8.28 -10.07
CA PRO A 2 -17.44 -9.04 -11.21
C PRO A 2 -16.16 -9.78 -10.78
N ILE A 3 -16.15 -11.10 -10.99
CA ILE A 3 -15.04 -11.99 -10.66
C ILE A 3 -13.99 -11.88 -11.78
N GLY A 4 -12.72 -11.66 -11.43
CA GLY A 4 -11.60 -11.92 -12.34
C GLY A 4 -11.13 -10.76 -13.24
N GLU A 5 -11.60 -9.53 -13.06
CA GLU A 5 -10.97 -8.39 -13.73
C GLU A 5 -9.60 -8.09 -13.09
N PRO A 6 -8.52 -8.00 -13.89
CA PRO A 6 -7.21 -7.66 -13.36
C PRO A 6 -7.23 -6.24 -12.78
N GLY A 7 -6.44 -6.01 -11.73
CA GLY A 7 -6.26 -4.66 -11.21
C GLY A 7 -5.82 -3.69 -12.32
N LYS A 8 -6.10 -2.40 -12.15
CA LYS A 8 -5.71 -1.37 -13.12
C LYS A 8 -4.58 -0.49 -12.56
N GLU A 9 -3.88 0.18 -13.47
CA GLU A 9 -2.81 1.14 -13.13
C GLU A 9 -1.81 0.62 -12.10
N GLN A 10 -1.77 1.21 -10.90
CA GLN A 10 -0.86 0.83 -9.82
C GLN A 10 -1.06 -0.63 -9.36
N PHE A 11 -2.27 -1.18 -9.54
CA PHE A 11 -2.64 -2.55 -9.18
C PHE A 11 -2.60 -3.52 -10.35
N ARG A 12 -2.05 -3.12 -11.52
CA ARG A 12 -2.03 -3.95 -12.75
C ARG A 12 -1.51 -5.38 -12.57
N ARG A 13 -0.63 -5.59 -11.60
CA ARG A 13 0.00 -6.90 -11.34
C ARG A 13 -0.50 -7.56 -10.06
N ALA A 14 -1.57 -7.04 -9.46
CA ALA A 14 -2.17 -7.63 -8.28
C ALA A 14 -2.86 -8.95 -8.64
N ILE A 15 -2.74 -9.93 -7.75
CA ILE A 15 -3.48 -11.20 -7.86
C ILE A 15 -4.76 -11.04 -7.05
N THR A 16 -5.91 -11.07 -7.72
CA THR A 16 -7.24 -10.85 -7.10
C THR A 16 -7.89 -12.13 -6.59
N THR A 17 -7.40 -13.30 -7.01
CA THR A 17 -7.88 -14.60 -6.53
C THR A 17 -6.71 -15.40 -5.96
N LEU A 18 -6.79 -15.78 -4.69
CA LEU A 18 -5.71 -16.42 -3.94
C LEU A 18 -6.24 -17.53 -3.03
N ARG A 19 -5.38 -18.39 -2.48
CA ARG A 19 -5.81 -19.52 -1.60
C ARG A 19 -5.55 -19.28 -0.12
N ASN A 20 -4.89 -18.16 0.22
CA ASN A 20 -4.43 -17.86 1.56
C ASN A 20 -5.21 -16.70 2.17
N LEU A 21 -6.20 -17.02 3.01
CA LEU A 21 -7.04 -16.02 3.68
C LEU A 21 -6.25 -15.03 4.54
N HIS A 22 -5.09 -15.43 5.06
CA HIS A 22 -4.26 -14.57 5.90
C HIS A 22 -3.58 -13.45 5.10
N ILE A 23 -3.34 -13.65 3.80
CA ILE A 23 -2.90 -12.56 2.91
C ILE A 23 -4.02 -11.50 2.81
N ALA A 24 -5.27 -11.92 2.61
CA ALA A 24 -6.40 -10.99 2.56
C ALA A 24 -6.56 -10.23 3.89
N ALA A 25 -6.41 -10.92 5.03
CA ALA A 25 -6.43 -10.28 6.35
C ALA A 25 -5.27 -9.27 6.55
N ALA A 26 -4.07 -9.58 6.07
CA ALA A 26 -2.91 -8.70 6.16
C ALA A 26 -2.99 -7.46 5.23
N LEU A 27 -3.80 -7.53 4.17
CA LEU A 27 -4.06 -6.40 3.28
C LEU A 27 -4.96 -5.33 3.90
N SER A 28 -5.89 -5.71 4.78
CA SER A 28 -6.80 -4.78 5.45
C SER A 28 -6.10 -3.56 6.08
N PRO A 29 -5.08 -3.72 6.95
CA PRO A 29 -4.38 -2.56 7.50
C PRO A 29 -3.60 -1.75 6.45
N CYS A 30 -3.18 -2.36 5.33
CA CYS A 30 -2.53 -1.64 4.23
C CYS A 30 -3.53 -0.72 3.50
N PHE A 31 -4.76 -1.20 3.26
CA PHE A 31 -5.82 -0.37 2.69
C PHE A 31 -6.28 0.73 3.65
N THR A 32 -6.31 0.46 4.97
CA THR A 32 -6.55 1.52 5.97
C THR A 32 -5.47 2.58 5.92
N LEU A 33 -4.18 2.19 5.91
CA LEU A 33 -3.07 3.13 5.78
C LEU A 33 -3.19 3.98 4.50
N ARG A 34 -3.56 3.35 3.39
CA ARG A 34 -3.79 4.03 2.11
C ARG A 34 -4.94 5.04 2.20
N ALA A 35 -6.07 4.66 2.77
CA ALA A 35 -7.24 5.51 2.91
C ALA A 35 -6.97 6.72 3.80
N GLU A 36 -6.31 6.52 4.95
CA GLU A 36 -5.93 7.60 5.87
C GLU A 36 -4.94 8.58 5.22
N LEU A 37 -4.05 8.08 4.34
CA LEU A 37 -3.18 8.94 3.55
C LEU A 37 -3.96 9.80 2.54
N LEU A 38 -5.01 9.24 1.92
CA LEU A 38 -5.86 9.97 0.97
C LEU A 38 -6.77 10.99 1.64
N ALA A 39 -7.27 10.68 2.84
CA ALA A 39 -8.12 11.56 3.62
C ALA A 39 -7.37 12.76 4.22
N ASN A 40 -6.03 12.76 4.15
CA ASN A 40 -5.23 13.87 4.64
C ASN A 40 -5.21 15.02 3.63
N ASP A 41 -6.01 16.05 3.91
CA ASP A 41 -6.11 17.25 3.10
C ASP A 41 -4.76 17.97 2.89
N GLU A 42 -3.83 17.87 3.86
CA GLU A 42 -2.51 18.51 3.73
C GLU A 42 -1.71 17.96 2.55
N LEU A 43 -1.89 16.68 2.20
CA LEU A 43 -1.20 16.05 1.07
C LEU A 43 -1.77 16.48 -0.28
N SER A 44 -2.98 17.02 -0.29
CA SER A 44 -3.61 17.58 -1.49
C SER A 44 -3.12 19.00 -1.77
N ASP A 45 -2.82 19.79 -0.74
CA ASP A 45 -2.47 21.21 -0.89
C ASP A 45 -1.01 21.54 -0.57
N ARG A 46 -0.27 20.65 0.10
CA ARG A 46 1.10 20.92 0.58
C ARG A 46 2.06 19.75 0.32
N GLY A 47 3.33 20.10 0.19
CA GLY A 47 4.46 19.18 0.18
C GLY A 47 4.76 18.76 1.61
N GLY A 48 4.47 17.50 1.98
CA GLY A 48 4.66 17.02 3.35
C GLY A 48 3.42 17.20 4.25
N PHE A 49 3.55 16.79 5.50
CA PHE A 49 2.47 16.80 6.50
C PHE A 49 3.04 16.99 7.91
N ASP A 50 2.19 17.47 8.82
CA ASP A 50 2.55 17.75 10.20
C ASP A 50 3.05 16.53 11.00
N ASN A 51 3.68 16.82 12.15
CA ASN A 51 4.19 15.78 13.05
C ASN A 51 3.09 14.81 13.54
N PRO A 52 1.89 15.27 13.96
CA PRO A 52 0.77 14.39 14.30
C PRO A 52 0.36 13.41 13.19
N SER A 53 0.20 13.89 11.96
CA SER A 53 -0.15 13.03 10.82
C SER A 53 0.94 12.00 10.56
N ARG A 54 2.21 12.40 10.66
CA ARG A 54 3.34 11.47 10.52
C ARG A 54 3.28 10.36 11.55
N ASP A 55 3.14 10.71 12.82
CA ASP A 55 3.17 9.75 13.90
C ASP A 55 1.96 8.81 13.84
N HIS A 56 0.80 9.34 13.40
CA HIS A 56 -0.38 8.52 13.12
C HIS A 56 -0.14 7.50 12.00
N LEU A 57 0.39 7.93 10.85
CA LEU A 57 0.70 7.04 9.73
C LEU A 57 1.78 5.99 10.09
N ILE A 58 2.78 6.37 10.88
CA ILE A 58 3.76 5.42 11.43
C ILE A 58 3.06 4.39 12.34
N SER A 59 2.09 4.80 13.16
CA SER A 59 1.33 3.86 14.01
C SER A 59 0.53 2.83 13.19
N LEU A 60 -0.04 3.25 12.06
CA LEU A 60 -0.74 2.38 11.12
C LEU A 60 0.23 1.43 10.40
N LEU A 61 1.41 1.92 10.03
CA LEU A 61 2.47 1.08 9.47
C LEU A 61 2.96 0.02 10.46
N VAL A 62 3.07 0.36 11.74
CA VAL A 62 3.35 -0.60 12.82
C VAL A 62 2.24 -1.65 12.93
N HIS A 63 0.98 -1.26 12.75
CA HIS A 63 -0.13 -2.21 12.70
C HIS A 63 -0.02 -3.17 11.50
N CYS A 64 0.39 -2.67 10.34
CA CYS A 64 0.70 -3.50 9.16
C CYS A 64 1.83 -4.52 9.46
N ASP A 65 2.90 -4.09 10.15
CA ASP A 65 3.99 -4.97 10.55
C ASP A 65 3.55 -6.02 11.58
N ARG A 66 2.70 -5.67 12.54
CA ARG A 66 2.12 -6.64 13.49
C ARG A 66 1.37 -7.75 12.78
N TRP A 67 0.55 -7.42 11.78
CA TRP A 67 -0.16 -8.42 10.98
C TRP A 67 0.79 -9.28 10.17
N ARG A 68 1.80 -8.68 9.53
CA ARG A 68 2.87 -9.42 8.84
C ARG A 68 3.49 -10.48 9.76
N ARG A 69 3.93 -10.09 10.96
CA ARG A 69 4.53 -11.02 11.93
C ARG A 69 3.58 -12.14 12.34
N ARG A 70 2.29 -11.83 12.55
CA ARG A 70 1.28 -12.83 12.93
C ARG A 70 1.05 -13.90 11.87
N VAL A 71 1.06 -13.53 10.59
CA VAL A 71 0.82 -14.47 9.48
C VAL A 71 2.10 -15.17 8.99
N THR A 72 3.25 -14.78 9.54
CA THR A 72 4.55 -15.37 9.21
C THR A 72 4.74 -16.66 9.98
N HIS A 73 5.15 -17.70 9.26
CA HIS A 73 5.65 -18.92 9.85
C HIS A 73 7.02 -18.65 10.52
N ASN A 74 7.03 -18.52 11.85
CA ASN A 74 8.25 -18.35 12.67
C ASN A 74 8.29 -19.36 13.82
N PRO A 75 8.50 -20.64 13.51
CA PRO A 75 8.44 -21.75 14.46
C PRO A 75 9.34 -21.61 15.68
N ASP A 76 10.57 -21.17 15.44
CA ASP A 76 11.61 -21.03 16.48
C ASP A 76 11.38 -19.85 17.42
N ARG A 77 10.33 -19.04 17.18
CA ARG A 77 10.04 -17.79 17.90
C ARG A 77 11.23 -16.81 17.98
N ASP A 78 12.23 -17.00 17.13
CA ASP A 78 13.36 -16.08 17.04
C ASP A 78 12.89 -14.66 16.78
N ASP A 79 13.63 -13.68 17.30
CA ASP A 79 13.35 -12.30 16.96
C ASP A 79 13.51 -12.10 15.45
N LEU A 80 12.40 -11.70 14.82
CA LEU A 80 12.37 -11.38 13.39
C LEU A 80 13.28 -10.18 13.08
N GLY A 81 13.61 -9.36 14.08
CA GLY A 81 14.65 -8.32 14.02
C GLY A 81 16.04 -8.89 13.76
N ASP A 82 16.53 -9.78 14.63
CA ASP A 82 17.84 -10.45 14.51
C ASP A 82 17.99 -11.26 13.21
N LYS A 83 16.85 -11.71 12.68
CA LYS A 83 16.75 -12.44 11.42
C LYS A 83 16.98 -11.56 10.18
N ILE A 84 16.85 -10.23 10.26
CA ILE A 84 17.25 -9.27 9.22
C ILE A 84 18.77 -9.26 9.08
N GLU A 85 19.46 -9.17 10.20
CA GLU A 85 20.91 -9.12 10.27
C GLU A 85 21.54 -10.45 9.79
N ARG A 86 20.93 -11.59 10.17
CA ARG A 86 21.32 -12.91 9.65
C ARG A 86 20.95 -13.15 8.18
N ALA A 87 19.84 -12.60 7.68
CA ALA A 87 19.45 -12.79 6.26
C ALA A 87 20.34 -12.01 5.28
N ILE A 88 21.04 -10.97 5.75
CA ILE A 88 22.08 -10.26 4.99
C ILE A 88 23.36 -11.11 4.88
N ASN A 89 23.54 -12.10 5.77
CA ASN A 89 24.73 -12.94 5.80
C ASN A 89 24.61 -14.11 4.80
N THR A 90 25.35 -14.01 3.70
CA THR A 90 25.38 -15.00 2.59
C THR A 90 25.91 -16.39 2.98
N ASN A 91 26.49 -16.54 4.17
CA ASN A 91 27.10 -17.80 4.62
C ASN A 91 26.26 -18.57 5.65
N ALA A 92 25.06 -18.09 6.00
CA ALA A 92 24.23 -18.73 7.02
C ALA A 92 23.48 -19.96 6.45
N THR A 93 23.73 -21.13 7.01
CA THR A 93 22.92 -22.34 6.80
C THR A 93 21.52 -22.14 7.39
N ILE A 94 20.49 -22.37 6.59
CA ILE A 94 19.09 -22.19 6.97
C ILE A 94 18.58 -23.52 7.54
N ASP A 95 18.52 -23.64 8.87
CA ASP A 95 17.82 -24.75 9.50
C ASP A 95 16.30 -24.52 9.47
N ILE A 96 15.57 -25.60 9.21
CA ILE A 96 14.11 -25.64 9.13
C ILE A 96 13.60 -25.73 10.56
N GLY A 97 12.96 -24.66 11.04
CA GLY A 97 12.43 -24.60 12.40
C GLY A 97 11.13 -25.38 12.61
N ASP A 98 10.95 -25.89 13.83
CA ASP A 98 9.83 -26.72 14.28
C ASP A 98 8.69 -25.89 14.94
N ASN A 99 7.48 -25.92 14.36
CA ASN A 99 6.18 -25.44 14.90
C ASN A 99 5.81 -23.93 14.96
N PRO A 100 5.05 -23.37 13.99
CA PRO A 100 4.65 -21.95 13.97
C PRO A 100 3.41 -21.61 14.82
N PHE A 101 2.41 -22.48 14.89
CA PHE A 101 1.13 -22.39 15.61
C PHE A 101 0.54 -23.79 15.49
N GLY A 102 0.15 -24.44 16.60
CA GLY A 102 -0.28 -25.86 16.65
C GLY A 102 -1.22 -26.26 15.51
N GLY A 103 -0.62 -26.81 14.46
CA GLY A 103 -1.21 -26.93 13.14
C GLY A 103 -0.15 -27.33 12.13
N ASP A 104 0.60 -28.36 12.54
CA ASP A 104 1.21 -29.41 11.74
C ASP A 104 2.03 -29.02 10.51
N ASP A 105 3.22 -29.63 10.44
CA ASP A 105 4.02 -29.87 9.23
C ASP A 105 3.26 -30.65 8.13
N ILE A 106 1.96 -30.88 8.30
CA ILE A 106 1.03 -31.41 7.31
C ILE A 106 0.66 -30.26 6.37
N GLN A 107 1.29 -30.26 5.19
CA GLN A 107 0.74 -29.60 4.01
C GLN A 107 -0.72 -30.04 3.87
N ASN A 108 -1.64 -29.16 4.26
CA ASN A 108 -3.05 -29.39 4.02
C ASN A 108 -3.29 -29.34 2.50
N GLN A 109 -4.33 -30.02 2.03
CA GLN A 109 -4.71 -29.97 0.62
C GLN A 109 -4.86 -28.50 0.16
N SER A 110 -4.54 -28.21 -1.11
CA SER A 110 -4.70 -26.87 -1.67
C SER A 110 -6.11 -26.34 -1.39
N GLY A 111 -6.22 -25.38 -0.48
CA GLY A 111 -7.49 -24.79 -0.08
C GLY A 111 -8.18 -24.11 -1.26
N GLY A 112 -9.50 -23.88 -1.14
CA GLY A 112 -10.29 -23.24 -2.18
C GLY A 112 -9.71 -21.89 -2.64
N LEU A 113 -9.97 -21.53 -3.89
CA LEU A 113 -9.73 -20.17 -4.36
C LEU A 113 -10.71 -19.24 -3.66
N ILE A 114 -10.18 -18.16 -3.10
CA ILE A 114 -10.95 -17.05 -2.55
C ILE A 114 -10.65 -15.81 -3.36
N ASP A 115 -11.67 -15.03 -3.66
CA ASP A 115 -11.51 -13.71 -4.24
C ASP A 115 -11.18 -12.70 -3.15
N LEU A 116 -10.33 -11.73 -3.47
CA LEU A 116 -10.08 -10.59 -2.61
C LEU A 116 -11.38 -9.82 -2.37
N PRO A 117 -11.65 -9.36 -1.15
CA PRO A 117 -12.84 -8.56 -0.85
C PRO A 117 -12.76 -7.12 -1.40
N TYR A 118 -11.69 -6.78 -2.13
CA TYR A 118 -11.35 -5.43 -2.60
C TYR A 118 -11.35 -5.39 -4.13
N ALA A 119 -11.99 -4.37 -4.71
CA ALA A 119 -11.96 -4.16 -6.16
C ALA A 119 -10.78 -3.23 -6.53
N LEU A 120 -9.77 -3.77 -7.23
CA LEU A 120 -8.52 -3.06 -7.55
C LEU A 120 -8.52 -2.46 -8.98
N ASP A 121 -9.68 -2.41 -9.61
CA ASP A 121 -9.89 -1.95 -10.98
C ASP A 121 -10.40 -0.49 -11.06
N GLY A 122 -10.57 0.17 -9.91
CA GLY A 122 -11.12 1.51 -9.79
C GLY A 122 -12.64 1.58 -9.70
N SER A 123 -13.35 0.45 -9.63
CA SER A 123 -14.79 0.42 -9.38
C SER A 123 -15.15 0.61 -7.91
N ASP A 124 -14.20 0.35 -7.00
CA ASP A 124 -14.32 0.57 -5.57
C ASP A 124 -14.06 2.04 -5.23
N PRO A 125 -15.06 2.80 -4.73
CA PRO A 125 -14.87 4.20 -4.34
C PRO A 125 -13.84 4.38 -3.22
N ASP A 126 -13.66 3.37 -2.37
CA ASP A 126 -12.71 3.40 -1.26
C ASP A 126 -11.28 3.08 -1.74
N ILE A 127 -11.12 2.60 -2.98
CA ILE A 127 -9.84 2.26 -3.60
C ILE A 127 -9.71 2.90 -4.99
N PRO A 128 -9.67 4.24 -5.07
CA PRO A 128 -9.55 4.95 -6.34
C PRO A 128 -8.22 4.67 -7.04
N LEU A 129 -8.22 4.73 -8.38
CA LEU A 129 -7.01 4.62 -9.20
C LEU A 129 -6.14 5.89 -9.10
N GLN A 130 -4.83 5.77 -9.33
CA GLN A 130 -3.95 6.94 -9.26
C GLN A 130 -4.35 8.05 -10.25
N SER A 131 -4.86 7.69 -11.43
CA SER A 131 -5.39 8.66 -12.40
C SER A 131 -6.61 9.46 -11.93
N GLN A 132 -7.36 8.93 -10.97
CA GLN A 132 -8.56 9.56 -10.40
C GLN A 132 -8.21 10.49 -9.23
N LEU A 133 -6.99 10.38 -8.70
CA LEU A 133 -6.53 11.13 -7.54
C LEU A 133 -5.94 12.48 -7.95
N LYS A 134 -6.37 13.55 -7.27
CA LYS A 134 -5.83 14.90 -7.43
C LYS A 134 -4.76 15.19 -6.38
N LEU A 135 -3.68 14.40 -6.38
CA LEU A 135 -2.53 14.65 -5.51
C LEU A 135 -1.61 15.71 -6.14
N LYS A 136 -1.55 16.92 -5.56
CA LYS A 136 -0.64 17.97 -6.04
C LYS A 136 0.80 17.76 -5.54
N SER A 137 0.93 17.12 -4.39
CA SER A 137 2.22 16.90 -3.73
C SER A 137 2.98 15.72 -4.34
N THR A 138 4.16 15.98 -4.90
CA THR A 138 5.03 14.89 -5.42
C THR A 138 5.41 13.90 -4.31
N HIS A 139 5.57 14.36 -3.07
CA HIS A 139 5.81 13.49 -1.92
C HIS A 139 4.63 12.55 -1.66
N ALA A 140 3.39 13.05 -1.77
CA ALA A 140 2.19 12.23 -1.64
C ALA A 140 2.12 11.15 -2.72
N ILE A 141 2.43 11.51 -3.98
CA ILE A 141 2.45 10.56 -5.11
C ILE A 141 3.47 9.45 -4.87
N VAL A 142 4.69 9.79 -4.45
CA VAL A 142 5.75 8.81 -4.17
C VAL A 142 5.37 7.90 -3.00
N LEU A 143 4.87 8.47 -1.90
CA LEU A 143 4.45 7.71 -0.72
C LEU A 143 3.26 6.80 -1.03
N MET A 144 2.27 7.29 -1.78
CA MET A 144 1.14 6.50 -2.26
C MET A 144 1.61 5.32 -3.12
N GLY A 145 2.52 5.58 -4.06
CA GLY A 145 3.12 4.53 -4.90
C GLY A 145 3.85 3.46 -4.08
N ALA A 146 4.51 3.83 -2.98
CA ALA A 146 5.16 2.87 -2.08
C ALA A 146 4.16 1.97 -1.35
N ILE A 147 3.02 2.53 -0.91
CA ILE A 147 1.93 1.76 -0.29
C ILE A 147 1.27 0.83 -1.32
N ASP A 148 0.94 1.34 -2.50
CA ASP A 148 0.33 0.56 -3.58
C ASP A 148 1.24 -0.61 -4.02
N LYS A 149 2.55 -0.35 -4.13
CA LYS A 149 3.57 -1.38 -4.39
C LYS A 149 3.58 -2.46 -3.31
N SER A 150 3.40 -2.08 -2.03
CA SER A 150 3.34 -3.02 -0.90
C SER A 150 2.09 -3.91 -0.97
N ILE A 151 0.94 -3.33 -1.33
CA ILE A 151 -0.32 -4.07 -1.54
C ILE A 151 -0.14 -5.09 -2.68
N VAL A 152 0.42 -4.67 -3.81
CA VAL A 152 0.71 -5.59 -4.92
C VAL A 152 1.70 -6.67 -4.49
N ALA A 153 2.74 -6.34 -3.74
CA ALA A 153 3.71 -7.32 -3.24
C ALA A 153 3.05 -8.40 -2.37
N TRP A 154 2.12 -8.01 -1.49
CA TRP A 154 1.33 -8.93 -0.67
C TRP A 154 0.51 -9.91 -1.51
N THR A 155 -0.24 -9.41 -2.49
CA THR A 155 -1.08 -10.28 -3.34
C THR A 155 -0.24 -11.27 -4.17
N ARG A 156 1.02 -10.93 -4.45
CA ARG A 156 1.95 -11.76 -5.24
C ARG A 156 2.73 -12.78 -4.43
N LEU A 157 2.53 -12.85 -3.11
CA LEU A 157 3.15 -13.90 -2.30
C LEU A 157 2.61 -15.28 -2.70
N ASN A 158 3.47 -16.30 -2.59
CA ASN A 158 3.07 -17.64 -2.98
C ASN A 158 1.99 -18.20 -2.02
N SER A 159 0.78 -18.37 -2.54
CA SER A 159 -0.36 -18.95 -1.83
C SER A 159 -0.77 -20.34 -2.34
N ARG A 160 -0.13 -20.86 -3.39
CA ARG A 160 -0.57 -22.10 -4.09
C ARG A 160 -0.57 -23.32 -3.16
N ASP A 161 0.53 -23.50 -2.45
CA ASP A 161 0.77 -24.66 -1.58
C ASP A 161 0.72 -24.29 -0.09
N ARG A 162 0.38 -23.03 0.21
CA ARG A 162 0.45 -22.43 1.56
C ARG A 162 -0.78 -21.57 1.81
N THR A 163 -1.79 -22.16 2.42
CA THR A 163 -3.09 -21.52 2.66
C THR A 163 -3.22 -20.84 4.01
N ARG A 164 -2.30 -21.10 4.95
CA ARG A 164 -2.38 -20.65 6.35
C ARG A 164 -1.31 -19.66 6.79
N PHE A 165 -0.19 -19.59 6.08
CA PHE A 165 0.95 -18.77 6.50
C PHE A 165 1.81 -18.33 5.31
N ILE A 166 2.64 -17.32 5.53
CA ILE A 166 3.70 -16.91 4.60
C ILE A 166 5.05 -17.40 5.11
N THR A 167 6.00 -17.61 4.19
CA THR A 167 7.37 -17.96 4.58
C THR A 167 8.05 -16.80 5.29
N ARG A 168 9.11 -17.11 6.05
CA ARG A 168 10.01 -16.08 6.58
C ARG A 168 10.57 -15.20 5.46
N PHE A 169 11.01 -15.76 4.33
CA PHE A 169 11.59 -14.96 3.23
C PHE A 169 10.58 -14.01 2.57
N ASP A 170 9.35 -14.47 2.35
CA ASP A 170 8.26 -13.65 1.86
C ASP A 170 7.94 -12.52 2.84
N SER A 171 7.91 -12.86 4.13
CA SER A 171 7.73 -11.89 5.21
C SER A 171 8.83 -10.83 5.23
N MET A 172 10.10 -11.22 5.03
CA MET A 172 11.22 -10.29 4.95
C MET A 172 11.15 -9.38 3.73
N ARG A 173 10.67 -9.89 2.60
CA ARG A 173 10.41 -9.08 1.40
C ARG A 173 9.37 -8.00 1.69
N ILE A 174 8.26 -8.35 2.34
CA ILE A 174 7.25 -7.37 2.76
C ILE A 174 7.83 -6.36 3.74
N TYR A 175 8.64 -6.81 4.71
CA TYR A 175 9.28 -5.92 5.66
C TYR A 175 10.16 -4.86 4.97
N GLY A 176 10.89 -5.23 3.91
CA GLY A 176 11.65 -4.27 3.10
C GLY A 176 10.78 -3.16 2.51
N HIS A 177 9.57 -3.49 2.06
CA HIS A 177 8.62 -2.47 1.59
C HIS A 177 8.12 -1.56 2.72
N TYR A 178 7.91 -2.11 3.92
CA TYR A 178 7.55 -1.28 5.09
C TYR A 178 8.68 -0.36 5.53
N GLN A 179 9.95 -0.78 5.40
CA GLN A 179 11.10 0.09 5.65
C GLN A 179 11.19 1.22 4.61
N GLU A 180 10.90 0.94 3.34
CA GLU A 180 10.80 1.96 2.29
C GLU A 180 9.73 3.01 2.64
N ILE A 181 8.52 2.58 3.03
CA ILE A 181 7.45 3.48 3.47
C ILE A 181 7.88 4.29 4.71
N LEU A 182 8.48 3.65 5.71
CA LEU A 182 8.97 4.32 6.92
C LEU A 182 10.01 5.39 6.59
N GLY A 183 10.92 5.10 5.64
CA GLY A 183 11.90 6.06 5.14
C GLY A 183 11.24 7.30 4.54
N TYR A 184 10.21 7.12 3.70
CA TYR A 184 9.44 8.22 3.13
C TYR A 184 8.64 9.00 4.19
N LEU A 185 7.98 8.33 5.14
CA LEU A 185 7.25 9.00 6.23
C LEU A 185 8.17 9.89 7.07
N LYS A 186 9.41 9.45 7.32
CA LYS A 186 10.41 10.25 8.05
C LYS A 186 11.02 11.38 7.22
N SER A 187 11.16 11.18 5.92
CA SER A 187 11.82 12.15 5.03
C SER A 187 10.86 13.22 4.51
N PHE A 188 9.59 12.88 4.31
CA PHE A 188 8.57 13.78 3.78
C PHE A 188 7.67 14.37 4.87
N GLY A 189 7.54 13.65 5.99
CA GLY A 189 6.70 14.08 7.11
C GLY A 189 7.46 14.93 8.12
N GLY A 190 6.70 15.60 8.98
CA GLY A 190 7.19 16.48 10.03
C GLY A 190 7.12 17.94 9.63
N ASP A 191 6.95 18.80 10.64
CA ASP A 191 6.70 20.23 10.44
C ASP A 191 7.81 20.92 9.63
N ASP A 192 9.06 20.48 9.77
CA ASP A 192 10.22 21.01 9.04
C ASP A 192 10.17 20.74 7.54
N ASN A 193 9.44 19.71 7.11
CA ASN A 193 9.33 19.29 5.72
C ASN A 193 8.03 19.80 5.05
N ARG A 194 7.25 20.62 5.76
CA ARG A 194 6.03 21.24 5.22
C ARG A 194 6.43 22.37 4.27
N VAL A 195 6.23 22.11 2.98
CA VAL A 195 6.45 23.06 1.90
C VAL A 195 5.09 23.41 1.31
N ASP A 196 4.73 24.68 1.31
CA ASP A 196 3.52 25.12 0.62
C ASP A 196 3.73 24.94 -0.89
N VAL A 197 2.96 24.03 -1.49
CA VAL A 197 2.92 23.89 -2.95
C VAL A 197 2.02 25.02 -3.46
N ALA A 198 2.46 25.73 -4.50
CA ALA A 198 1.69 26.83 -5.06
C ALA A 198 0.23 26.38 -5.32
N GLN A 199 -0.74 27.17 -4.84
CA GLN A 199 -2.17 26.83 -4.92
C GLN A 199 -2.65 26.60 -6.36
N VAL A 200 -1.96 27.19 -7.33
CA VAL A 200 -2.21 27.06 -8.78
C VAL A 200 -0.97 26.46 -9.41
N LEU A 201 -1.07 25.22 -9.89
CA LEU A 201 -0.05 24.62 -10.73
C LEU A 201 -0.19 25.17 -12.16
N PRO A 202 0.87 25.15 -12.99
CA PRO A 202 0.74 25.49 -14.42
C PRO A 202 -0.29 24.64 -15.18
N SER A 203 -0.64 23.44 -14.67
CA SER A 203 -1.73 22.60 -15.17
C SER A 203 -3.13 23.09 -14.77
N ASP A 204 -3.22 23.87 -13.70
CA ASP A 204 -4.44 24.45 -13.16
C ASP A 204 -4.63 25.91 -13.61
N GLU A 205 -3.64 26.51 -14.27
CA GLU A 205 -3.79 27.81 -14.91
C GLU A 205 -4.74 27.68 -16.11
N PRO A 206 -5.73 28.58 -16.28
CA PRO A 206 -6.60 28.56 -17.44
C PRO A 206 -5.77 28.81 -18.71
N LEU A 207 -5.61 27.78 -19.53
CA LEU A 207 -4.70 27.76 -20.69
C LEU A 207 -5.26 28.52 -21.92
N GLY A 208 -6.36 29.26 -21.79
CA GLY A 208 -6.90 30.04 -22.89
C GLY A 208 -8.08 30.94 -22.53
N ALA A 209 -8.48 31.79 -23.50
CA ALA A 209 -9.59 32.74 -23.37
C ALA A 209 -10.95 32.08 -23.06
N ASN A 210 -11.07 30.76 -23.24
CA ASN A 210 -12.28 30.00 -22.95
C ASN A 210 -12.35 29.44 -21.52
N ASP A 211 -11.24 29.41 -20.78
CA ASP A 211 -11.16 28.91 -19.39
C ASP A 211 -11.14 30.03 -18.35
N SER A 212 -10.89 31.28 -18.77
CA SER A 212 -10.93 32.46 -17.89
C SER A 212 -11.79 33.57 -18.51
N PRO A 213 -13.11 33.59 -18.27
CA PRO A 213 -13.97 34.65 -18.78
C PRO A 213 -13.56 35.98 -18.16
N ASN A 214 -13.19 36.95 -18.99
CA ASN A 214 -12.76 38.28 -18.52
C ASN A 214 -13.94 39.16 -18.09
N ARG A 215 -15.18 38.71 -18.33
CA ARG A 215 -16.42 39.42 -17.99
C ARG A 215 -17.42 38.47 -17.34
N LYS A 216 -18.15 38.95 -16.33
CA LYS A 216 -19.17 38.19 -15.56
C LYS A 216 -20.28 37.53 -16.39
N THR A 217 -20.40 37.84 -17.67
CA THR A 217 -21.45 37.35 -18.59
C THR A 217 -20.95 36.34 -19.62
N GLU A 218 -19.66 35.99 -19.63
CA GLU A 218 -19.12 34.96 -20.54
C GLU A 218 -19.31 33.57 -19.94
N THR A 219 -20.00 32.70 -20.67
CA THR A 219 -20.22 31.30 -20.29
C THR A 219 -19.08 30.44 -20.84
N THR A 220 -18.34 29.76 -19.97
CA THR A 220 -17.28 28.81 -20.34
C THR A 220 -17.91 27.53 -20.90
N GLY A 221 -17.57 27.18 -22.14
CA GLY A 221 -18.02 25.95 -22.78
C GLY A 221 -17.06 24.80 -22.54
N SER A 222 -17.17 24.11 -21.40
CA SER A 222 -16.59 22.78 -21.24
C SER A 222 -17.68 21.82 -20.78
N THR A 223 -18.26 21.09 -21.74
CA THR A 223 -19.03 19.90 -21.44
C THR A 223 -18.02 18.81 -21.04
N PRO A 224 -18.04 18.27 -19.81
CA PRO A 224 -17.18 17.14 -19.48
C PRO A 224 -17.60 15.96 -20.36
N ALA A 225 -16.63 15.38 -21.09
CA ALA A 225 -16.85 14.19 -21.88
C ALA A 225 -17.27 13.03 -20.95
N THR A 226 -18.44 12.46 -21.24
CA THR A 226 -18.99 11.23 -20.65
C THR A 226 -18.14 10.00 -20.95
#